data_AF-A0A5Z7A5R9-F1
#
_entry.id   AF-A0A5Z7A5R9-F1
#
_cell.length_a   1.000
_cell.length_b   1.000
_cell.length_c   1.000
_cell.angle_alpha   90.00
_cell.angle_beta   90.00
_cell.angle_gamma   90.00
#
_symmetry.space_group_name_H-M   'P 1'
#
loop_
_entity.id
_entity.type
_entity.pdbx_description
1 polymer ?
#
loop_
_entity_poly.entity_id
_entity_poly.type
_entity_poly.pdbx_seq_one_letter_code
_entity_poly.pdbx_strand_id
1 'polypeptide(L)'
;MSNIDKQALREAAVAIETVATPQKLLAFRVKVTPQVVLALLDENLQLQREKDAIEAVALALRDDMRQAREQLEAGWKQNATDVQIKARLCRESNSLHDRLREAEKRIAELEAREVSVSEIRKNKFIEKTEDELDGDHYTICKNG
;
A
#
# COMPACT_ATOMS: atom_id res chain seq x y z
N MET A 1 -34.51 23.74 23.77
CA MET A 1 -35.76 23.63 22.99
C MET A 1 -36.87 24.27 23.79
N SER A 2 -37.53 25.28 23.23
CA SER A 2 -38.68 25.93 23.85
C SER A 2 -39.79 24.90 24.11
N ASN A 3 -40.37 24.92 25.32
CA ASN A 3 -41.45 24.01 25.76
C ASN A 3 -42.81 24.38 25.13
N ILE A 4 -42.79 24.74 23.85
CA ILE A 4 -43.94 25.17 23.08
C ILE A 4 -44.64 23.93 22.55
N ASP A 5 -45.92 23.80 22.88
CA ASP A 5 -46.77 22.77 22.30
C ASP A 5 -47.13 23.12 20.84
N LYS A 6 -46.24 22.74 19.92
CA LYS A 6 -46.36 22.99 18.48
C LYS A 6 -47.57 22.29 17.87
N GLN A 7 -47.96 21.14 18.42
CA GLN A 7 -49.10 20.38 17.93
C GLN A 7 -50.41 21.08 18.31
N ALA A 8 -50.55 21.54 19.56
CA ALA A 8 -51.72 22.31 19.97
C ALA A 8 -51.83 23.68 19.26
N LEU A 9 -50.71 24.30 18.91
CA LEU A 9 -50.68 25.50 18.07
C LEU A 9 -51.19 25.22 16.67
N ARG A 10 -50.74 24.12 16.05
CA ARG A 10 -51.17 23.68 14.73
C ARG A 10 -52.67 23.36 14.71
N GLU A 11 -53.16 22.66 15.71
CA GLU A 11 -54.59 22.33 15.85
C GLU A 11 -55.46 23.59 16.00
N ALA A 12 -55.03 24.54 16.84
CA ALA A 12 -55.74 25.80 17.01
C ALA A 12 -55.75 26.66 15.72
N ALA A 13 -54.65 26.66 14.97
CA ALA A 13 -54.55 27.34 13.68
C ALA A 13 -55.52 26.74 12.66
N VAL A 14 -55.49 25.41 12.50
CA VAL A 14 -56.37 24.67 11.58
C VAL A 14 -57.84 24.84 11.98
N ALA A 15 -58.16 24.85 13.28
CA ALA A 15 -59.53 25.03 13.75
C ALA A 15 -60.14 26.38 13.33
N ILE A 16 -59.35 27.46 13.29
CA ILE A 16 -59.78 28.77 12.79
C ILE A 16 -59.85 28.80 11.27
N GLU A 17 -58.82 28.28 10.60
CA GLU A 17 -58.75 28.22 9.14
C GLU A 17 -59.99 27.51 8.55
N THR A 18 -60.44 26.45 9.21
CA THR A 18 -61.64 25.68 8.81
C THR A 18 -62.96 26.40 9.08
N VAL A 19 -63.17 26.90 10.31
CA VAL A 19 -64.38 27.68 10.67
C VAL A 19 -64.01 28.71 11.73
N ALA A 20 -64.04 29.99 11.36
CA ALA A 20 -63.65 31.09 12.24
C ALA A 20 -64.81 31.50 13.18
N THR A 21 -64.91 30.85 14.34
CA THR A 21 -65.82 31.29 15.42
C THR A 21 -65.09 32.18 16.42
N PRO A 22 -65.78 33.09 17.14
CA PRO A 22 -65.16 33.92 18.18
C PRO A 22 -64.43 33.11 19.26
N GLN A 23 -64.98 31.94 19.62
CA GLN A 23 -64.37 31.03 20.59
C GLN A 23 -63.04 30.45 20.09
N LYS A 24 -62.98 30.05 18.81
CA LYS A 24 -61.77 29.53 18.18
C LYS A 24 -60.70 30.61 18.02
N LEU A 25 -61.09 31.82 17.61
CA LEU A 25 -60.22 33.00 17.55
C LEU A 25 -59.58 33.31 18.91
N LEU A 26 -60.37 33.27 19.99
CA LEU A 26 -59.86 33.47 21.34
C LEU A 26 -58.87 32.36 21.75
N ALA A 27 -59.21 31.09 21.48
CA ALA A 27 -58.36 29.94 21.81
C ALA A 27 -56.98 30.01 21.13
N PHE A 28 -56.93 30.43 19.86
CA PHE A 28 -55.69 30.64 19.13
C PHE A 28 -54.90 31.84 19.65
N ARG A 29 -55.55 32.97 19.94
CA ARG A 29 -54.87 34.17 20.47
C ARG A 29 -54.18 33.92 21.80
N VAL A 30 -54.78 33.08 22.65
CA VAL A 30 -54.19 32.67 23.94
C VAL A 30 -52.95 31.79 23.72
N LYS A 31 -52.92 30.98 22.65
CA LYS A 31 -51.79 30.10 22.34
C LYS A 31 -50.68 30.81 21.56
N VAL A 32 -51.03 31.69 20.62
CA VAL A 32 -50.08 32.46 19.78
C VAL A 32 -49.76 33.79 20.46
N THR A 33 -49.03 33.70 21.56
CA THR A 33 -48.47 34.89 22.22
C THR A 33 -47.25 35.40 21.43
N PRO A 34 -46.90 36.69 21.54
CA PRO A 34 -45.68 37.22 20.91
C PRO A 34 -44.42 36.42 21.27
N GLN A 35 -44.33 35.92 22.51
CA GLN A 35 -43.22 35.08 22.97
C GLN A 35 -43.15 33.74 22.21
N VAL A 36 -44.30 33.12 21.94
CA VAL A 36 -44.37 31.87 21.17
C VAL A 36 -43.93 32.12 19.72
N VAL A 37 -44.36 33.23 19.12
CA VAL A 37 -43.96 33.59 17.75
C VAL A 37 -42.46 33.82 17.65
N LEU A 38 -41.88 34.60 18.58
CA LEU A 38 -40.44 34.86 18.60
C LEU A 38 -39.63 33.57 18.77
N ALA A 39 -40.03 32.71 19.71
CA ALA A 39 -39.34 31.44 19.93
C ALA A 39 -39.38 30.50 18.72
N LEU A 40 -40.49 30.48 17.96
CA LEU A 40 -40.58 29.71 16.71
C LEU A 40 -39.71 30.29 15.60
N LEU A 41 -39.55 31.62 15.53
CA LEU A 41 -38.65 32.28 14.57
C LEU A 41 -37.18 32.01 14.92
N ASP A 42 -36.82 32.12 16.20
CA ASP A 42 -35.47 31.82 16.67
C ASP A 42 -35.10 30.35 16.42
N GLU A 43 -36.04 29.43 16.67
CA GLU A 43 -35.84 28.00 16.38
C GLU A 43 -35.69 27.74 14.88
N ASN A 44 -36.47 28.40 14.03
CA ASN A 44 -36.32 28.26 12.57
C ASN A 44 -34.95 28.74 12.10
N LEU A 45 -34.50 29.90 12.59
CA LEU A 45 -33.17 30.43 12.29
C LEU A 45 -32.06 29.49 12.76
N GLN A 46 -32.21 28.91 13.95
CA GLN A 46 -31.27 27.90 14.47
C GLN A 46 -31.24 26.65 13.59
N LEU A 47 -32.41 26.12 13.21
CA LEU A 47 -32.51 24.95 12.34
C LEU A 47 -31.91 25.18 10.96
N GLN A 48 -32.05 26.39 10.40
CA GLN A 48 -31.40 26.76 9.13
C GLN A 48 -29.88 26.73 9.26
N ARG A 49 -29.33 27.33 10.32
CA ARG A 49 -27.89 27.31 10.58
C ARG A 49 -27.35 25.89 10.77
N GLU A 50 -28.06 25.05 11.51
CA GLU A 50 -27.70 23.65 11.72
C GLU A 50 -27.76 22.85 10.42
N LYS A 51 -28.79 23.09 9.60
CA LYS A 51 -28.91 22.49 8.27
C LYS A 51 -27.72 22.87 7.39
N ASP A 52 -27.37 24.15 7.30
CA ASP A 52 -26.25 24.63 6.49
C ASP A 52 -24.92 24.04 6.98
N ALA A 53 -24.73 23.93 8.30
CA ALA A 53 -23.56 23.28 8.89
C ALA A 53 -23.48 21.79 8.54
N ILE A 54 -24.60 21.07 8.60
CA ILE A 54 -24.67 19.65 8.22
C ILE A 54 -24.39 19.47 6.72
N GLU A 55 -24.94 20.33 5.86
CA GLU A 55 -24.69 20.29 4.42
C GLU A 55 -23.21 20.53 4.10
N ALA A 56 -22.57 21.49 4.77
CA ALA A 56 -21.14 21.73 4.63
C ALA A 56 -20.29 20.52 5.05
N VAL A 57 -20.62 19.88 6.18
CA VAL A 57 -19.94 18.66 6.64
C VAL A 57 -20.16 17.50 5.68
N ALA A 58 -21.37 17.34 5.14
CA ALA A 58 -21.69 16.28 4.19
C ALA A 58 -20.93 16.45 2.85
N LEU A 59 -20.72 17.69 2.40
CA LEU A 59 -19.90 17.98 1.24
C LEU A 59 -18.43 17.64 1.49
N ALA A 60 -17.87 18.08 2.62
CA ALA A 60 -16.49 17.76 2.98
C ALA A 60 -16.26 16.23 3.05
N LEU A 61 -17.17 15.49 3.70
CA LEU A 61 -17.08 14.04 3.79
C LEU A 61 -17.14 13.36 2.40
N ARG A 62 -17.95 13.90 1.49
CA ARG A 62 -18.03 13.38 0.11
C ARG A 62 -16.71 13.54 -0.62
N ASP A 63 -16.03 14.67 -0.42
CA ASP A 63 -14.73 14.94 -1.02
C ASP A 63 -13.63 14.08 -0.40
N ASP A 64 -13.60 13.93 0.93
CA ASP A 64 -12.69 13.03 1.63
C ASP A 64 -12.84 11.58 1.16
N MET A 65 -14.08 11.11 1.03
CA MET A 65 -14.35 9.75 0.52
C MET A 65 -13.91 9.57 -0.93
N ARG A 66 -14.02 10.61 -1.76
CA ARG A 66 -13.52 10.57 -3.15
C ARG A 66 -12.00 10.47 -3.16
N GLN A 67 -11.33 11.32 -2.39
CA GLN A 67 -9.87 11.32 -2.30
C GLN A 67 -9.34 9.99 -1.77
N ALA A 68 -10.00 9.41 -0.75
CA ALA A 68 -9.63 8.11 -0.21
C ALA A 68 -9.73 6.99 -1.27
N ARG A 69 -10.76 7.02 -2.13
CA ARG A 69 -10.89 6.06 -3.24
C ARG A 69 -9.80 6.23 -4.28
N GLU A 70 -9.45 7.46 -4.64
CA GLU A 70 -8.38 7.76 -5.60
C GLU A 70 -7.01 7.29 -5.09
N GLN A 71 -6.72 7.55 -3.82
CA GLN A 71 -5.50 7.06 -3.17
C GLN A 71 -5.45 5.53 -3.13
N LEU A 72 -6.57 4.89 -2.81
CA LEU A 72 -6.67 3.44 -2.79
C LEU A 72 -6.38 2.85 -4.18
N GLU A 73 -7.00 3.39 -5.23
CA GLU A 73 -6.78 2.96 -6.62
C GLU A 73 -5.32 3.17 -7.07
N ALA A 74 -4.71 4.31 -6.72
CA ALA A 74 -3.30 4.56 -6.99
C ALA A 74 -2.40 3.54 -6.27
N GLY A 75 -2.69 3.23 -5.01
CA GLY A 75 -1.99 2.21 -4.23
C GLY A 75 -2.11 0.81 -4.83
N TRP A 76 -3.30 0.43 -5.32
CA TRP A 76 -3.49 -0.86 -6.00
C TRP A 76 -2.66 -0.96 -7.28
N LYS A 77 -2.64 0.10 -8.10
CA LYS A 77 -1.83 0.14 -9.32
C LYS A 77 -0.34 0.03 -9.02
N GLN A 78 0.15 0.78 -8.05
CA GLN A 78 1.54 0.71 -7.62
C GLN A 78 1.89 -0.70 -7.12
N ASN A 79 1.06 -1.28 -6.24
CA ASN A 79 1.29 -2.61 -5.70
C ASN A 79 1.29 -3.69 -6.82
N ALA A 80 0.40 -3.57 -7.80
CA ALA A 80 0.39 -4.48 -8.95
C ALA A 80 1.70 -4.40 -9.75
N THR A 81 2.23 -3.19 -9.97
CA THR A 81 3.53 -2.99 -10.62
C THR A 81 4.67 -3.55 -9.77
N ASP A 82 4.67 -3.29 -8.46
CA ASP A 82 5.71 -3.78 -7.54
C ASP A 82 5.75 -5.31 -7.50
N VAL A 83 4.59 -5.97 -7.50
CA VAL A 83 4.49 -7.44 -7.58
C VAL A 83 5.09 -7.95 -8.88
N GLN A 84 4.83 -7.30 -10.02
CA GLN A 84 5.40 -7.70 -11.32
C GLN A 84 6.93 -7.53 -11.34
N ILE A 85 7.43 -6.39 -10.85
CA ILE A 85 8.87 -6.11 -10.75
C ILE A 85 9.54 -7.15 -9.85
N LYS A 86 8.96 -7.41 -8.67
CA LYS A 86 9.50 -8.39 -7.71
C LYS A 86 9.55 -9.79 -8.32
N ALA A 87 8.49 -10.22 -9.00
CA ALA A 87 8.46 -11.51 -9.67
C ALA A 87 9.54 -11.62 -10.76
N ARG A 88 9.80 -10.55 -11.51
CA ARG A 88 10.89 -10.50 -12.49
C ARG A 88 12.25 -10.60 -11.82
N LEU A 89 12.50 -9.82 -10.78
CA LEU A 89 13.76 -9.84 -10.04
C LEU A 89 14.04 -11.22 -9.42
N CYS A 90 13.02 -11.91 -8.90
CA CYS A 90 13.18 -13.27 -8.40
C CYS A 90 13.61 -14.24 -9.51
N ARG A 91 13.05 -14.14 -10.71
CA ARG A 91 13.47 -14.98 -11.85
C ARG A 91 14.92 -14.69 -12.26
N GLU A 92 15.27 -13.42 -12.38
CA GLU A 92 16.64 -13.01 -12.74
C GLU A 92 17.65 -13.46 -11.67
N SER A 93 17.33 -13.28 -10.38
CA SER A 93 18.15 -13.73 -9.27
C SER A 93 18.37 -15.25 -9.29
N ASN A 94 17.31 -16.04 -9.49
CA ASN A 94 17.44 -17.50 -9.59
C ASN A 94 18.32 -17.91 -10.76
N SER A 95 18.14 -17.30 -11.94
CA SER A 95 18.99 -17.56 -13.11
C SER A 95 20.46 -17.22 -12.84
N LEU A 96 20.74 -16.12 -12.13
CA LEU A 96 22.09 -15.76 -11.74
C LEU A 96 22.70 -16.74 -10.74
N HIS A 97 21.91 -17.21 -9.76
CA HIS A 97 22.36 -18.24 -8.81
C HIS A 97 22.73 -19.56 -9.52
N ASP A 98 21.92 -20.00 -10.49
CA ASP A 98 22.22 -21.20 -11.26
C ASP A 98 23.52 -21.05 -12.08
N ARG A 99 23.70 -19.88 -12.71
CA ARG A 99 24.92 -19.55 -13.45
C ARG A 99 26.15 -19.47 -12.55
N LEU A 100 26.00 -18.93 -11.35
CA LEU A 100 27.08 -18.86 -10.36
C LEU A 100 27.50 -20.27 -9.93
N ARG A 101 26.53 -21.14 -9.60
CA ARG A 101 26.79 -22.54 -9.24
C ARG A 101 27.54 -23.30 -10.34
N GLU A 102 27.12 -23.11 -11.59
CA GLU A 102 27.80 -23.74 -12.74
C GLU A 102 29.22 -23.19 -12.94
N ALA A 103 29.42 -21.89 -12.74
CA ALA A 103 30.76 -21.27 -12.80
C ALA A 103 31.68 -21.80 -11.69
N GLU A 104 31.17 -21.91 -10.46
CA GLU A 104 31.90 -22.48 -9.32
C GLU A 104 32.34 -23.92 -9.62
N LYS A 105 31.44 -24.74 -10.17
CA LYS A 105 31.78 -26.11 -10.57
C LYS A 105 32.88 -26.16 -11.62
N ARG A 106 32.81 -25.29 -12.64
CA ARG A 106 33.84 -25.21 -13.70
C ARG A 106 35.19 -24.78 -13.16
N ILE A 107 35.22 -23.83 -12.22
CA ILE A 107 36.46 -23.41 -11.56
C ILE A 107 37.10 -24.60 -10.84
N ALA A 108 36.32 -25.34 -10.03
CA ALA A 108 36.84 -26.51 -9.33
C ALA A 108 37.40 -27.60 -10.29
N GLU A 109 36.73 -27.84 -11.43
CA GLU A 109 37.22 -28.77 -12.46
C GLU A 109 38.52 -28.28 -13.11
N LEU A 110 38.65 -26.98 -13.37
CA LEU A 110 39.85 -26.38 -13.93
C LEU A 110 41.02 -26.42 -12.95
N GLU A 111 40.79 -26.10 -11.68
CA GLU A 111 41.78 -26.20 -10.61
C GLU A 111 42.31 -27.64 -10.47
N ALA A 112 41.42 -28.64 -10.50
CA ALA A 112 41.83 -30.05 -10.47
C ALA A 112 42.70 -30.45 -11.68
N ARG A 113 42.33 -29.99 -12.89
CA ARG A 113 43.14 -30.22 -14.10
C ARG A 113 44.48 -29.53 -14.04
N GLU A 114 44.55 -28.31 -13.50
CA GLU A 114 45.81 -27.58 -13.33
C GLU A 114 46.77 -28.35 -12.42
N VAL A 115 46.27 -28.88 -11.29
CA VAL A 115 47.05 -29.73 -10.39
C VAL A 115 47.60 -30.93 -11.13
N SER A 116 46.75 -31.70 -11.84
CA SER A 116 47.19 -32.89 -12.59
C SER A 116 48.21 -32.55 -13.68
N VAL A 117 48.02 -31.46 -14.42
CA VAL A 117 48.98 -31.01 -15.45
C VAL A 117 50.32 -30.62 -14.83
N SER A 118 50.29 -29.97 -13.67
CA SER A 118 51.50 -29.59 -12.93
C SER A 118 52.29 -30.83 -12.46
N GLU A 119 51.61 -31.87 -12.02
CA GLU A 119 52.21 -33.16 -11.62
C GLU A 119 52.84 -33.87 -12.83
N ILE A 120 52.11 -33.98 -13.94
CA ILE A 120 52.64 -34.56 -15.20
C ILE A 120 53.90 -33.81 -15.64
N ARG A 121 53.89 -32.47 -15.56
CA ARG A 121 55.05 -31.65 -15.94
C ARG A 121 56.26 -31.92 -15.04
N LYS A 122 56.05 -32.06 -13.72
CA LYS A 122 57.12 -32.42 -12.76
C LYS A 122 57.68 -33.81 -13.05
N ASN A 123 56.82 -34.82 -13.22
CA ASN A 123 57.25 -36.19 -13.47
C ASN A 123 58.06 -36.30 -14.76
N LYS A 124 57.61 -35.65 -15.85
CA LYS A 124 58.36 -35.62 -17.11
C LYS A 124 59.69 -34.87 -17.03
N PHE A 125 59.81 -33.92 -16.10
CA PHE A 125 61.08 -33.25 -15.83
C PHE A 125 62.04 -34.19 -15.09
N ILE A 126 61.53 -34.95 -14.11
CA ILE A 126 62.32 -35.96 -13.36
C ILE A 126 62.82 -37.06 -14.30
N GLU A 127 61.95 -37.65 -15.14
CA GLU A 127 62.34 -38.70 -16.11
C GLU A 127 63.48 -38.24 -17.03
N LYS A 128 63.41 -37.00 -17.55
CA LYS A 128 64.49 -36.43 -18.37
C LYS A 128 65.80 -36.26 -17.62
N THR A 129 65.75 -35.88 -16.34
CA THR A 129 66.97 -35.73 -15.53
C THR A 129 67.58 -37.08 -15.15
N GLU A 130 66.78 -38.13 -14.98
CA GLU A 130 67.28 -39.49 -14.75
C GLU A 130 67.94 -40.08 -16.01
N ASP A 131 67.32 -39.90 -17.19
CA ASP A 131 67.91 -40.30 -18.47
C ASP A 131 69.25 -39.59 -18.77
N GLU A 132 69.39 -38.31 -18.40
CA GLU A 132 70.64 -37.56 -18.53
C GLU A 132 71.73 -38.05 -17.54
N LEU A 133 71.36 -38.41 -16.31
CA LEU A 133 72.29 -38.92 -15.30
C LEU A 133 72.77 -40.35 -15.59
N ASP A 134 71.90 -41.23 -16.12
CA ASP A 134 72.28 -42.60 -16.51
C ASP A 134 73.18 -42.61 -17.76
N GLY A 135 73.00 -41.65 -18.68
CA GLY A 135 73.88 -41.46 -19.84
C GLY A 135 75.31 -41.07 -19.46
N ASP A 136 75.47 -40.18 -18.48
CA ASP A 136 76.79 -39.77 -17.98
C ASP A 136 77.44 -40.84 -17.08
N HIS A 137 76.64 -41.63 -16.35
CA HIS A 137 77.16 -42.72 -15.52
C HIS A 137 77.75 -43.89 -16.35
N TYR A 138 77.40 -44.03 -17.63
CA TYR A 138 77.95 -45.06 -18.53
C TYR A 138 79.33 -44.67 -19.15
N THR A 139 79.72 -43.40 -19.11
CA THR A 139 81.00 -42.95 -19.70
C THR A 139 82.17 -42.92 -18.72
N ILE A 140 81.93 -42.93 -17.40
CA ILE A 140 82.99 -42.87 -16.38
C ILE A 140 83.56 -44.25 -16.02
N CYS A 141 82.88 -45.35 -16.32
CA CYS A 141 83.33 -46.72 -15.97
C CYS A 141 84.28 -47.39 -16.99
N LYS A 142 84.87 -46.66 -17.95
CA LYS A 142 85.81 -47.25 -18.95
C LYS A 142 87.28 -46.84 -18.81
N ASN A 143 87.66 -46.03 -17.81
CA ASN A 143 89.04 -45.61 -17.59
C ASN A 143 89.49 -45.83 -16.13
N GLY A 144 89.43 -47.08 -15.66
CA GLY A 144 89.99 -47.54 -14.38
C GLY A 144 90.70 -48.86 -14.56
#